data_AF-A0A069CZK0-F1
#
_entry.id   AF-A0A069CZK0-F1
#
_cell.length_a   1.000
_cell.length_b   1.000
_cell.length_c   1.000
_cell.angle_alpha   90.00
_cell.angle_beta   90.00
_cell.angle_gamma   90.00
#
_symmetry.space_group_name_H-M   'P 1'
#
loop_
_entity.id
_entity.type
_entity.pdbx_description
1 polymer ?
#
loop_
_entity_poly.entity_id
_entity_poly.type
_entity_poly.pdbx_seq_one_letter_code
_entity_poly.pdbx_strand_id
1 'polypeptide(L)'
;MKRKGIKMTLIIVSVLAIIVAVIALGISPFAKSYIEKHSKELIGRKVLMKDLRLNVFTGTLRLDSLRMYEANDSTVFASVDTFFVDLQLLPLISSKVEIAQLKVIRPYAAIIQKGEKFNFDDLMPKEDSVEVKKEPSSFPQSIVIKNIYIGEGKLVYTDLLLDNTIRMNDLGVAIPELAFEKGNTNAGIHLKVGDDATLNSKLSMNMQTSEYDLNLQLGKLPVSIIKPYLKEYLNMDKLEGTVNSNLSIRGNSNHVMEFTISGTAEAQNFNLTNHLGEPIVAIREASVKINKIHLPTSTYLFDYVNAQGVKLNYIMHPQTDNVSALLKPEDAGASQTDSAASVPMNVKIEKMHIANSQIEYTDRTLKASTFTLPVSGVDFQSEHFNLNGTNAFKAKASLPQGGRVEFNWKGNMNDLKNQEIMANFQNVSLALFSPYCLDYTAYDITGGNMNFVTRNHIKNNNINSLNNMDVYNMTVGKKHKEMEVEYNVPLKLGLYILKDKDGKINFDIPVKGNLDNPEFSYKKIIFKTIVNLMVKVAVSPVRFLANSLGMSLIRWNRCLLMRCRQESTHNNTVSSTIWVICTVRSPI
;
A
#
# COMPACT_ATOMS: atom_id res chain seq x y z
N MET A 1 -64.94 42.17 53.92
CA MET A 1 -64.45 42.17 52.51
C MET A 1 -63.41 41.10 52.17
N LYS A 2 -62.54 40.61 53.09
CA LYS A 2 -61.48 39.62 52.77
C LYS A 2 -61.95 38.25 52.25
N ARG A 3 -63.10 37.70 52.70
CA ARG A 3 -63.61 36.38 52.26
C ARG A 3 -64.11 36.32 50.80
N LYS A 4 -64.60 37.44 50.23
CA LYS A 4 -65.07 37.49 48.83
C LYS A 4 -63.92 37.53 47.83
N GLY A 5 -62.85 38.27 48.16
CA GLY A 5 -61.62 38.29 47.34
C GLY A 5 -60.96 36.92 47.25
N ILE A 6 -60.80 36.22 48.38
CA ILE A 6 -60.22 34.87 48.42
C ILE A 6 -61.04 33.86 47.60
N LYS A 7 -62.37 33.91 47.66
CA LYS A 7 -63.24 33.03 46.86
C LYS A 7 -63.11 33.31 45.35
N MET A 8 -63.01 34.59 44.95
CA MET A 8 -62.87 34.96 43.55
C MET A 8 -61.49 34.58 42.99
N THR A 9 -60.42 34.75 43.77
CA THR A 9 -59.08 34.28 43.43
C THR A 9 -59.04 32.75 43.31
N LEU A 10 -59.69 32.01 44.22
CA LEU A 10 -59.79 30.54 44.15
C LEU A 10 -60.53 30.07 42.89
N ILE A 11 -61.60 30.75 42.49
CA ILE A 11 -62.34 30.43 41.26
C ILE A 11 -61.47 30.69 40.02
N ILE A 12 -60.78 31.84 39.96
CA ILE A 12 -59.90 32.18 38.84
C ILE A 12 -58.75 31.17 38.72
N VAL A 13 -58.10 30.82 39.83
CA VAL A 13 -57.03 29.80 39.85
C VAL A 13 -57.56 28.42 39.45
N SER A 14 -58.77 28.05 39.89
CA SER A 14 -59.38 26.76 39.53
C SER A 14 -59.74 26.70 38.04
N VAL A 15 -60.33 27.76 37.49
CA VAL A 15 -60.66 27.87 36.06
C VAL A 15 -59.38 27.84 35.21
N LEU A 16 -58.35 28.59 35.62
CA LEU A 16 -57.05 28.57 34.96
C LEU A 16 -56.43 27.18 35.02
N ALA A 17 -56.46 26.50 36.18
CA ALA A 17 -55.97 25.15 36.33
C ALA A 17 -56.72 24.14 35.44
N ILE A 18 -58.04 24.26 35.32
CA ILE A 18 -58.86 23.43 34.42
C ILE A 18 -58.48 23.69 32.96
N ILE A 19 -58.33 24.96 32.55
CA ILE A 19 -57.92 25.31 31.18
C ILE A 19 -56.54 24.72 30.87
N VAL A 20 -55.58 24.88 31.77
CA VAL A 20 -54.23 24.32 31.61
C VAL A 20 -54.27 22.78 31.57
N ALA A 21 -55.11 22.13 32.39
CA ALA A 21 -55.27 20.68 32.37
C ALA A 21 -55.90 20.18 31.05
N VAL A 22 -56.92 20.88 30.53
CA VAL A 22 -57.55 20.55 29.24
C VAL A 22 -56.55 20.70 28.09
N ILE A 23 -55.76 21.79 28.08
CA ILE A 23 -54.69 22.00 27.09
C ILE A 23 -53.64 20.89 27.21
N ALA A 24 -53.18 20.57 28.41
CA ALA A 24 -52.19 19.52 28.64
C ALA A 24 -52.66 18.12 28.20
N LEU A 25 -53.96 17.82 28.33
CA LEU A 25 -54.53 16.55 27.85
C LEU A 25 -54.74 16.54 26.32
N GLY A 26 -55.10 17.68 25.72
CA GLY A 26 -55.38 17.79 24.29
C GLY A 26 -54.14 17.96 23.41
N ILE A 27 -53.03 18.47 23.94
CA ILE A 27 -51.85 18.85 23.14
C ILE A 27 -51.19 17.67 22.45
N SER A 28 -51.15 16.50 23.09
CA SER A 28 -50.51 15.28 22.55
C SER A 28 -51.20 14.77 21.28
N PRO A 29 -52.51 14.42 21.29
CA PRO A 29 -53.21 13.96 20.08
C PRO A 29 -53.32 15.06 19.02
N PHE A 30 -53.49 16.32 19.42
CA PHE A 30 -53.50 17.45 18.49
C PHE A 30 -52.17 17.59 17.76
N ALA A 31 -51.05 17.62 18.50
CA ALA A 31 -49.71 17.76 17.92
C ALA A 31 -49.39 16.60 16.97
N LYS A 32 -49.72 15.36 17.36
CA LYS A 32 -49.59 14.21 16.45
C LYS A 32 -50.33 14.44 15.14
N SER A 33 -51.63 14.70 15.21
CA SER A 33 -52.47 14.84 14.02
C SER A 33 -52.04 16.03 13.16
N TYR A 34 -51.60 17.11 13.78
CA TYR A 34 -51.12 18.31 13.09
C TYR A 34 -49.83 18.02 12.33
N ILE A 35 -48.83 17.41 13.00
CA ILE A 35 -47.54 17.06 12.38
C ILE A 35 -47.77 16.12 11.19
N GLU A 36 -48.54 15.04 11.34
CA GLU A 36 -48.76 14.07 10.26
C GLU A 36 -49.48 14.70 9.05
N LYS A 37 -50.42 15.62 9.29
CA LYS A 37 -51.18 16.29 8.24
C LYS A 37 -50.36 17.35 7.50
N HIS A 38 -49.47 18.04 8.20
CA HIS A 38 -48.71 19.19 7.68
C HIS A 38 -47.22 18.89 7.46
N SER A 39 -46.74 17.65 7.65
CA SER A 39 -45.29 17.37 7.63
C SER A 39 -44.62 17.76 6.32
N LYS A 40 -45.30 17.59 5.18
CA LYS A 40 -44.76 17.98 3.86
C LYS A 40 -44.56 19.48 3.73
N GLU A 41 -45.46 20.26 4.32
CA GLU A 41 -45.37 21.72 4.35
C GLU A 41 -44.27 22.17 5.33
N LEU A 42 -44.19 21.53 6.50
CA LEU A 42 -43.27 21.90 7.56
C LEU A 42 -41.81 21.53 7.27
N ILE A 43 -41.56 20.35 6.70
CA ILE A 43 -40.21 19.80 6.54
C ILE A 43 -39.97 19.15 5.17
N GLY A 44 -40.85 19.37 4.19
CA GLY A 44 -40.71 18.84 2.83
C GLY A 44 -41.07 17.36 2.65
N ARG A 45 -41.18 16.58 3.73
CA ARG A 45 -41.40 15.12 3.66
C ARG A 45 -42.58 14.62 4.46
N LYS A 46 -43.14 13.51 4.02
CA LYS A 46 -44.19 12.79 4.74
C LYS A 46 -43.61 12.16 6.01
N VAL A 47 -44.23 12.43 7.14
CA VAL A 47 -43.88 11.87 8.45
C VAL A 47 -45.10 11.22 9.07
N LEU A 48 -44.91 10.02 9.62
CA LEU A 48 -45.94 9.29 10.36
C LEU A 48 -45.37 8.83 11.70
N MET A 49 -46.20 8.71 12.73
CA MET A 49 -45.82 8.17 14.02
C MET A 49 -46.96 7.37 14.66
N LYS A 50 -46.61 6.40 15.51
CA LYS A 50 -47.64 5.64 16.25
C LYS A 50 -48.24 6.50 17.35
N ASP A 51 -47.41 7.19 18.11
CA ASP A 51 -47.82 7.94 19.29
C ASP A 51 -46.91 9.15 19.54
N LEU A 52 -47.46 10.20 20.14
CA LEU A 52 -46.76 11.39 20.63
C LEU A 52 -47.32 11.72 22.00
N ARG A 53 -46.47 11.68 23.02
CA ARG A 53 -46.83 12.05 24.40
C ARG A 53 -45.95 13.21 24.84
N LEU A 54 -46.57 14.36 25.04
CA LEU A 54 -45.95 15.54 25.62
C LEU A 54 -46.61 15.84 26.96
N ASN A 55 -45.82 15.82 28.03
CA ASN A 55 -46.25 16.27 29.35
C ASN A 55 -45.57 17.60 29.69
N VAL A 56 -46.34 18.68 29.57
CA VAL A 56 -45.88 20.05 29.82
C VAL A 56 -45.58 20.35 31.29
N PHE A 57 -46.07 19.53 32.24
CA PHE A 57 -45.80 19.70 33.67
C PHE A 57 -44.52 18.99 34.13
N THR A 58 -44.18 17.87 33.48
CA THR A 58 -42.94 17.14 33.77
C THR A 58 -41.82 17.45 32.78
N GLY A 59 -42.13 18.13 31.66
CA GLY A 59 -41.16 18.44 30.61
C GLY A 59 -40.77 17.22 29.75
N THR A 60 -41.56 16.16 29.76
CA THR A 60 -41.22 14.93 29.03
C THR A 60 -41.90 14.88 27.66
N LEU A 61 -41.12 14.51 26.64
CA LEU A 61 -41.58 14.24 25.29
C LEU A 61 -41.20 12.81 24.90
N ARG A 62 -42.18 12.03 24.44
CA ARG A 62 -41.96 10.71 23.87
C ARG A 62 -42.64 10.60 22.51
N LEU A 63 -41.89 10.18 21.50
CA LEU A 63 -42.39 9.78 20.19
C LEU A 63 -42.17 8.29 20.01
N ASP A 64 -43.22 7.57 19.61
CA ASP A 64 -43.17 6.13 19.34
C ASP A 64 -43.35 5.85 17.84
N SER A 65 -42.46 5.04 17.29
CA SER A 65 -42.45 4.57 15.89
C SER A 65 -42.56 5.69 14.85
N LEU A 66 -41.72 6.72 14.97
CA LEU A 66 -41.62 7.81 14.01
C LEU A 66 -40.95 7.34 12.71
N ARG A 67 -41.54 7.68 11.57
CA ARG A 67 -41.03 7.36 10.23
C ARG A 67 -41.11 8.57 9.34
N MET A 68 -40.01 8.88 8.66
CA MET A 68 -39.92 9.85 7.59
C MET A 68 -39.74 9.10 6.27
N TYR A 69 -40.55 9.45 5.28
CA TYR A 69 -40.49 8.86 3.95
C TYR A 69 -39.60 9.68 3.01
N GLU A 70 -39.08 9.04 1.98
CA GLU A 70 -38.49 9.70 0.82
C GLU A 70 -39.51 10.58 0.10
N ALA A 71 -39.03 11.41 -0.83
CA ALA A 71 -39.89 12.27 -1.67
C ALA A 71 -40.97 11.50 -2.47
N ASN A 72 -40.84 10.17 -2.61
CA ASN A 72 -41.83 9.30 -3.25
C ASN A 72 -42.98 8.85 -2.32
N ASP A 73 -42.99 9.28 -1.06
CA ASP A 73 -43.99 8.95 -0.02
C ASP A 73 -44.17 7.47 0.36
N SER A 74 -43.38 6.57 -0.23
CA SER A 74 -43.51 5.12 -0.06
C SER A 74 -42.28 4.47 0.56
N THR A 75 -41.09 4.94 0.22
CA THR A 75 -39.83 4.39 0.74
C THR A 75 -39.49 5.10 2.06
N VAL A 76 -39.06 4.35 3.08
CA VAL A 76 -38.63 4.94 4.36
C VAL A 76 -37.22 5.50 4.20
N PHE A 77 -37.06 6.80 4.45
CA PHE A 77 -35.77 7.48 4.49
C PHE A 77 -35.12 7.30 5.87
N ALA A 78 -35.85 7.64 6.92
CA ALA A 78 -35.38 7.56 8.30
C ALA A 78 -36.51 7.13 9.24
N SER A 79 -36.17 6.46 10.34
CA SER A 79 -37.13 6.12 11.39
C SER A 79 -36.48 6.00 12.75
N VAL A 80 -37.30 6.06 13.80
CA VAL A 80 -36.88 5.79 15.17
C VAL A 80 -38.02 5.07 15.89
N ASP A 81 -37.68 4.01 16.64
CA ASP A 81 -38.67 3.28 17.42
C ASP A 81 -39.13 4.08 18.64
N THR A 82 -38.17 4.61 19.40
CA THR A 82 -38.44 5.45 20.57
C THR A 82 -37.53 6.66 20.53
N PHE A 83 -38.11 7.86 20.52
CA PHE A 83 -37.43 9.10 20.83
C PHE A 83 -37.97 9.64 22.15
N PHE A 84 -37.11 9.89 23.12
CA PHE A 84 -37.49 10.37 24.45
C PHE A 84 -36.58 11.49 24.91
N VAL A 85 -37.19 12.56 25.43
CA VAL A 85 -36.53 13.72 26.02
C VAL A 85 -37.16 14.02 27.37
N ASP A 86 -36.31 14.24 28.36
CA ASP A 86 -36.70 14.73 29.70
C ASP A 86 -36.09 16.11 29.92
N LEU A 87 -36.89 17.16 29.76
CA LEU A 87 -36.49 18.56 29.94
C LEU A 87 -36.77 19.01 31.37
N GLN A 88 -35.74 19.53 32.04
CA GLN A 88 -35.89 20.16 33.34
C GLN A 88 -36.53 21.54 33.16
N LEU A 89 -37.72 21.73 33.73
CA LEU A 89 -38.50 22.96 33.54
C LEU A 89 -38.00 24.14 34.40
N LEU A 90 -37.49 23.89 35.61
CA LEU A 90 -37.06 24.96 36.53
C LEU A 90 -35.88 25.80 35.97
N PRO A 91 -34.83 25.21 35.36
CA PRO A 91 -33.75 25.98 34.74
C PRO A 91 -34.20 26.95 33.64
N LEU A 92 -35.32 26.67 32.96
CA LEU A 92 -35.85 27.53 31.88
C LEU A 92 -36.21 28.93 32.38
N ILE A 93 -36.58 29.07 33.66
CA ILE A 93 -36.89 30.35 34.31
C ILE A 93 -35.66 31.28 34.34
N SER A 94 -34.46 30.69 34.39
CA SER A 94 -33.17 31.41 34.35
C SER A 94 -32.51 31.38 32.97
N SER A 95 -33.29 31.17 31.90
CA SER A 95 -32.79 31.06 30.51
C SER A 95 -31.73 29.97 30.33
N LYS A 96 -31.81 28.87 31.09
CA LYS A 96 -30.95 27.69 30.95
C LYS A 96 -31.78 26.51 30.46
N VAL A 97 -31.27 25.80 29.45
CA VAL A 97 -31.89 24.56 28.96
C VAL A 97 -31.10 23.39 29.53
N GLU A 98 -31.75 22.57 30.34
CA GLU A 98 -31.16 21.35 30.88
C GLU A 98 -32.03 20.15 30.50
N ILE A 99 -31.45 19.22 29.74
CA ILE A 99 -32.08 17.95 29.37
C ILE A 99 -31.47 16.88 30.29
N ALA A 100 -32.27 16.26 31.15
CA ALA A 100 -31.81 15.22 32.07
C ALA A 100 -31.53 13.89 31.35
N GLN A 101 -32.24 13.63 30.25
CA GLN A 101 -32.09 12.44 29.43
C GLN A 101 -32.50 12.70 27.97
N LEU A 102 -31.68 12.23 27.04
CA LEU A 102 -32.01 12.12 25.61
C LEU A 102 -31.81 10.68 25.16
N LYS A 103 -32.88 10.00 24.76
CA LYS A 103 -32.83 8.58 24.39
C LYS A 103 -33.41 8.34 23.00
N VAL A 104 -32.64 7.69 22.14
CA VAL A 104 -32.99 7.31 20.77
C VAL A 104 -32.80 5.80 20.61
N ILE A 105 -33.86 5.06 20.32
CA ILE A 105 -33.81 3.59 20.22
C ILE A 105 -34.15 3.17 18.80
N ARG A 106 -33.30 2.29 18.26
CA ARG A 106 -33.37 1.77 16.90
C ARG A 106 -33.55 2.87 15.86
N PRO A 107 -32.73 3.94 15.87
CA PRO A 107 -32.72 4.86 14.75
C PRO A 107 -32.31 4.10 13.48
N TYR A 108 -32.96 4.42 12.38
CA TYR A 108 -32.66 3.90 11.06
C TYR A 108 -32.53 5.07 10.08
N ALA A 109 -31.54 5.02 9.20
CA ALA A 109 -31.45 5.92 8.05
C ALA A 109 -30.89 5.19 6.83
N ALA A 110 -31.43 5.52 5.65
CA ALA A 110 -30.90 5.12 4.35
C ALA A 110 -30.37 6.36 3.64
N ILE A 111 -29.05 6.45 3.51
CA ILE A 111 -28.36 7.51 2.77
C ILE A 111 -28.02 6.97 1.38
N ILE A 112 -28.43 7.69 0.35
CA ILE A 112 -28.15 7.37 -1.04
C ILE A 112 -27.42 8.56 -1.65
N GLN A 113 -26.24 8.30 -2.22
CA GLN A 113 -25.41 9.29 -2.90
C GLN A 113 -25.38 9.03 -4.41
N LYS A 114 -25.49 10.10 -5.19
CA LYS A 114 -25.32 10.10 -6.65
C LYS A 114 -24.46 11.29 -7.05
N GLY A 115 -23.16 11.07 -7.23
CA GLY A 115 -22.20 12.15 -7.43
C GLY A 115 -22.10 12.99 -6.17
N GLU A 116 -22.31 14.30 -6.30
CA GLU A 116 -22.31 15.24 -5.17
C GLU A 116 -23.66 15.32 -4.44
N LYS A 117 -24.72 14.75 -5.02
CA LYS A 117 -26.07 14.85 -4.47
C LYS A 117 -26.40 13.70 -3.54
N PHE A 118 -27.09 14.01 -2.47
CA PHE A 118 -27.67 13.02 -1.58
C PHE A 118 -29.19 13.00 -1.68
N ASN A 119 -29.79 11.87 -1.32
CA ASN A 119 -31.23 11.73 -1.19
C ASN A 119 -31.85 12.58 -0.08
N PHE A 120 -31.11 13.45 0.61
CA PHE A 120 -31.62 14.37 1.61
C PHE A 120 -31.30 15.83 1.30
N ASP A 121 -30.74 16.16 0.13
CA ASP A 121 -30.39 17.54 -0.23
C ASP A 121 -31.61 18.48 -0.20
N ASP A 122 -32.82 17.97 -0.47
CA ASP A 122 -34.09 18.71 -0.37
C ASP A 122 -34.45 19.10 1.07
N LEU A 123 -33.87 18.44 2.07
CA LEU A 123 -34.04 18.76 3.49
C LEU A 123 -33.04 19.80 3.99
N MET A 124 -32.00 20.09 3.21
CA MET A 124 -31.02 21.10 3.58
C MET A 124 -31.60 22.50 3.34
N PRO A 125 -31.35 23.47 4.24
CA PRO A 125 -31.72 24.85 3.98
C PRO A 125 -31.03 25.29 2.68
N LYS A 126 -31.79 25.90 1.77
CA LYS A 126 -31.21 26.55 0.60
C LYS A 126 -30.29 27.65 1.11
N GLU A 127 -29.12 27.81 0.51
CA GLU A 127 -28.23 28.94 0.78
C GLU A 127 -28.92 30.23 0.33
N ASP A 128 -29.89 30.69 1.12
CA ASP A 128 -30.52 31.98 0.93
C ASP A 128 -29.48 33.01 1.34
N SER A 129 -29.00 33.79 0.36
CA SER A 129 -28.16 34.97 0.53
C SER A 129 -28.90 36.13 1.21
N VAL A 130 -29.85 35.82 2.10
CA VAL A 130 -30.60 36.80 2.86
C VAL A 130 -29.80 37.04 4.13
N GLU A 131 -29.18 38.22 4.23
CA GLU A 131 -28.72 38.76 5.50
C GLU A 131 -29.87 38.68 6.51
N VAL A 132 -29.81 37.69 7.39
CA VAL A 132 -30.68 37.63 8.56
C VAL A 132 -30.26 38.83 9.41
N LYS A 133 -31.11 39.87 9.43
CA LYS A 133 -31.05 40.89 10.48
C LYS A 133 -30.98 40.15 11.82
N LYS A 134 -29.81 40.20 12.47
CA LYS A 134 -29.63 39.67 13.82
C LYS A 134 -30.49 40.50 14.77
N GLU A 135 -31.75 40.13 14.91
CA GLU A 135 -32.48 40.43 16.13
C GLU A 135 -31.71 39.80 17.30
N PRO A 136 -31.55 40.48 18.44
CA PRO A 136 -30.83 39.93 19.58
C PRO A 136 -31.48 38.61 19.98
N SER A 137 -30.79 37.49 19.74
CA SER A 137 -31.36 36.18 19.99
C SER A 137 -31.59 36.00 21.49
N SER A 138 -32.82 35.70 21.88
CA SER A 138 -33.22 35.20 23.19
C SER A 138 -32.75 33.76 23.45
N PHE A 139 -31.60 33.39 22.88
CA PHE A 139 -31.03 32.06 22.96
C PHE A 139 -30.62 31.75 24.41
N PRO A 140 -30.80 30.51 24.90
CA PRO A 140 -30.45 30.17 26.27
C PRO A 140 -28.98 30.45 26.56
N GLN A 141 -28.70 30.97 27.75
CA GLN A 141 -27.36 31.32 28.22
C GLN A 141 -26.47 30.08 28.44
N SER A 142 -27.08 28.90 28.56
CA SER A 142 -26.38 27.63 28.73
C SER A 142 -27.30 26.48 28.30
N ILE A 143 -26.72 25.50 27.62
CA ILE A 143 -27.37 24.24 27.23
C ILE A 143 -26.56 23.10 27.85
N VAL A 144 -27.23 22.23 28.60
CA VAL A 144 -26.64 21.01 29.16
C VAL A 144 -27.53 19.82 28.83
N ILE A 145 -26.95 18.76 28.28
CA ILE A 145 -27.65 17.54 27.93
C ILE A 145 -26.98 16.37 28.65
N LYS A 146 -27.71 15.73 29.56
CA LYS A 146 -27.25 14.56 30.32
C LYS A 146 -27.82 13.28 29.71
N ASN A 147 -27.10 12.18 29.94
CA ASN A 147 -27.51 10.82 29.60
C ASN A 147 -28.00 10.68 28.15
N ILE A 148 -27.21 11.14 27.18
CA ILE A 148 -27.50 10.91 25.77
C ILE A 148 -27.21 9.46 25.45
N TYR A 149 -28.24 8.75 25.00
CA TYR A 149 -28.16 7.35 24.63
C TYR A 149 -28.79 7.12 23.27
N ILE A 150 -28.01 6.59 22.35
CA ILE A 150 -28.48 6.02 21.09
C ILE A 150 -28.19 4.53 21.15
N GLY A 151 -29.17 3.67 20.87
CA GLY A 151 -28.98 2.22 20.93
C GLY A 151 -29.63 1.49 19.77
N GLU A 152 -29.01 0.37 19.38
CA GLU A 152 -29.49 -0.54 18.33
C GLU A 152 -29.74 0.15 16.97
N GLY A 153 -28.97 1.21 16.67
CA GLY A 153 -29.15 1.98 15.44
C GLY A 153 -28.66 1.25 14.19
N LYS A 154 -29.22 1.61 13.04
CA LYS A 154 -28.88 1.07 11.72
C LYS A 154 -28.72 2.20 10.71
N LEU A 155 -27.64 2.19 9.96
CA LEU A 155 -27.37 3.13 8.90
C LEU A 155 -26.98 2.36 7.64
N VAL A 156 -27.64 2.66 6.53
CA VAL A 156 -27.32 2.09 5.23
C VAL A 156 -26.86 3.22 4.34
N TYR A 157 -25.61 3.17 3.91
CA TYR A 157 -25.05 4.13 2.97
C TYR A 157 -24.86 3.45 1.61
N THR A 158 -25.41 4.02 0.56
CA THR A 158 -25.31 3.51 -0.81
C THR A 158 -24.75 4.59 -1.73
N ASP A 159 -23.58 4.32 -2.32
CA ASP A 159 -23.03 5.12 -3.40
C ASP A 159 -23.43 4.48 -4.74
N LEU A 160 -24.25 5.20 -5.52
CA LEU A 160 -24.77 4.71 -6.80
C LEU A 160 -23.74 4.79 -7.93
N LEU A 161 -22.72 5.66 -7.85
CA LEU A 161 -21.68 5.76 -8.87
C LEU A 161 -20.64 4.65 -8.69
N LEU A 162 -20.30 4.33 -7.44
CA LEU A 162 -19.34 3.28 -7.11
C LEU A 162 -19.96 1.87 -7.06
N ASP A 163 -21.29 1.77 -7.17
CA ASP A 163 -22.10 0.56 -6.96
C ASP A 163 -21.71 -0.14 -5.65
N ASN A 164 -21.78 0.63 -4.56
CA ASN A 164 -21.28 0.21 -3.25
C ASN A 164 -22.31 0.49 -2.15
N THR A 165 -22.53 -0.49 -1.27
CA THR A 165 -23.41 -0.34 -0.10
C THR A 165 -22.69 -0.73 1.17
N ILE A 166 -22.57 0.23 2.11
CA ILE A 166 -22.02 0.01 3.44
C ILE A 166 -23.18 -0.07 4.43
N ARG A 167 -23.26 -1.19 5.15
CA ARG A 167 -24.24 -1.39 6.22
C ARG A 167 -23.57 -1.23 7.57
N MET A 168 -24.12 -0.34 8.38
CA MET A 168 -23.69 -0.03 9.73
C MET A 168 -24.81 -0.43 10.67
N ASN A 169 -24.53 -1.37 11.56
CA ASN A 169 -25.50 -1.99 12.44
C ASN A 169 -25.09 -1.80 13.89
N ASP A 170 -26.04 -1.97 14.81
CA ASP A 170 -25.75 -1.96 16.25
C ASP A 170 -25.07 -0.66 16.70
N LEU A 171 -25.48 0.47 16.09
CA LEU A 171 -24.97 1.78 16.46
C LEU A 171 -25.41 2.09 17.90
N GLY A 172 -24.42 2.17 18.78
CA GLY A 172 -24.54 2.60 20.15
C GLY A 172 -23.77 3.89 20.36
N VAL A 173 -24.40 4.90 20.97
CA VAL A 173 -23.74 6.13 21.42
C VAL A 173 -24.12 6.37 22.87
N ALA A 174 -23.12 6.64 23.70
CA ALA A 174 -23.33 6.98 25.11
C ALA A 174 -22.51 8.22 25.47
N ILE A 175 -23.19 9.28 25.89
CA ILE A 175 -22.58 10.54 26.34
C ILE A 175 -23.21 10.87 27.70
N PRO A 176 -22.48 10.72 28.82
CA PRO A 176 -23.01 10.98 30.16
C PRO A 176 -23.47 12.44 30.35
N GLU A 177 -22.70 13.38 29.83
CA GLU A 177 -23.01 14.81 29.87
C GLU A 177 -22.34 15.51 28.70
N LEU A 178 -23.09 16.41 28.06
CA LEU A 178 -22.63 17.38 27.07
C LEU A 178 -23.02 18.76 27.58
N ALA A 179 -22.04 19.51 28.08
CA ALA A 179 -22.20 20.88 28.52
C ALA A 179 -21.44 21.79 27.56
N PHE A 180 -22.16 22.67 26.86
CA PHE A 180 -21.53 23.65 25.98
C PHE A 180 -20.78 24.69 26.85
N GLU A 181 -19.52 25.01 26.49
CA GLU A 181 -18.63 26.02 27.09
C GLU A 181 -17.91 25.69 28.42
N LYS A 182 -18.28 24.64 29.16
CA LYS A 182 -17.63 24.30 30.44
C LYS A 182 -17.52 22.79 30.67
N GLY A 183 -16.49 22.38 31.42
CA GLY A 183 -16.31 21.00 31.88
C GLY A 183 -15.65 20.09 30.84
N ASN A 184 -15.70 18.78 31.12
CA ASN A 184 -15.20 17.74 30.23
C ASN A 184 -16.37 16.91 29.71
N THR A 185 -16.39 16.65 28.40
CA THR A 185 -17.36 15.78 27.76
C THR A 185 -16.69 14.45 27.44
N ASN A 186 -17.30 13.35 27.87
CA ASN A 186 -16.90 12.01 27.46
C ASN A 186 -17.95 11.42 26.52
N ALA A 187 -17.52 10.81 25.42
CA ALA A 187 -18.43 10.14 24.49
C ALA A 187 -17.88 8.76 24.12
N GLY A 188 -18.76 7.77 24.03
CA GLY A 188 -18.44 6.45 23.51
C GLY A 188 -19.32 6.12 22.31
N ILE A 189 -18.71 5.60 21.24
CA ILE A 189 -19.42 5.05 20.09
C ILE A 189 -19.09 3.57 19.97
N HIS A 190 -20.10 2.75 19.74
CA HIS A 190 -19.98 1.36 19.32
C HIS A 190 -20.74 1.18 18.02
N LEU A 191 -20.18 0.41 17.09
CA LEU A 191 -20.76 0.19 15.77
C LEU A 191 -20.25 -1.14 15.22
N LYS A 192 -21.12 -1.88 14.55
CA LYS A 192 -20.75 -2.98 13.64
C LYS A 192 -20.81 -2.53 12.19
N VAL A 193 -19.77 -2.78 11.42
CA VAL A 193 -19.70 -2.46 9.99
C VAL A 193 -19.70 -3.76 9.18
N GLY A 194 -20.63 -3.90 8.25
CA GLY A 194 -20.86 -5.17 7.57
C GLY A 194 -21.30 -6.26 8.54
N ASP A 195 -20.72 -7.45 8.37
CA ASP A 195 -21.10 -8.64 9.14
C ASP A 195 -20.27 -8.81 10.43
N ASP A 196 -18.95 -8.61 10.35
CA ASP A 196 -18.01 -8.98 11.41
C ASP A 196 -17.20 -7.82 12.00
N ALA A 197 -17.12 -6.67 11.31
CA ALA A 197 -16.22 -5.61 11.73
C ALA A 197 -16.83 -4.79 12.87
N THR A 198 -16.01 -4.42 13.85
CA THR A 198 -16.42 -3.59 14.99
C THR A 198 -15.60 -2.31 15.06
N LEU A 199 -16.26 -1.19 15.31
CA LEU A 199 -15.64 0.08 15.69
C LEU A 199 -16.09 0.42 17.11
N ASN A 200 -15.12 0.61 18.00
CA ASN A 200 -15.34 1.20 19.32
C ASN A 200 -14.55 2.51 19.41
N SER A 201 -15.15 3.52 20.02
CA SER A 201 -14.46 4.76 20.34
C SER A 201 -14.69 5.20 21.78
N LYS A 202 -13.70 5.90 22.34
CA LYS A 202 -13.80 6.65 23.58
C LYS A 202 -13.16 8.01 23.39
N LEU A 203 -13.99 9.04 23.42
CA LEU A 203 -13.61 10.45 23.35
C LEU A 203 -13.62 11.03 24.77
N SER A 204 -12.56 11.76 25.12
CA SER A 204 -12.53 12.71 26.24
C SER A 204 -12.17 14.07 25.68
N MET A 205 -13.02 15.07 25.88
CA MET A 205 -12.83 16.43 25.36
C MET A 205 -12.96 17.45 26.48
N ASN A 206 -12.02 18.38 26.56
CA ASN A 206 -12.09 19.55 27.42
C ASN A 206 -12.84 20.66 26.68
N MET A 207 -14.03 21.05 27.19
CA MET A 207 -14.89 22.02 26.52
C MET A 207 -14.39 23.47 26.66
N GLN A 208 -13.38 23.73 27.51
CA GLN A 208 -12.75 25.05 27.66
C GLN A 208 -11.54 25.22 26.74
N THR A 209 -10.66 24.21 26.67
CA THR A 209 -9.45 24.28 25.84
C THR A 209 -9.67 23.75 24.42
N SER A 210 -10.79 23.06 24.17
CA SER A 210 -11.08 22.32 22.93
C SER A 210 -10.11 21.15 22.67
N GLU A 211 -9.29 20.78 23.65
CA GLU A 211 -8.40 19.62 23.54
C GLU A 211 -9.17 18.31 23.66
N TYR A 212 -8.79 17.30 22.88
CA TYR A 212 -9.41 15.99 22.93
C TYR A 212 -8.40 14.84 22.86
N ASP A 213 -8.78 13.72 23.47
CA ASP A 213 -8.16 12.39 23.31
C ASP A 213 -9.25 11.42 22.83
N LEU A 214 -9.07 10.88 21.63
CA LEU A 214 -9.97 9.93 20.99
C LEU A 214 -9.24 8.60 20.83
N ASN A 215 -9.68 7.60 21.58
CA ASN A 215 -9.23 6.22 21.42
C ASN A 215 -10.17 5.50 20.46
N LEU A 216 -9.63 4.91 19.39
CA LEU A 216 -10.35 4.14 18.37
C LEU A 216 -9.85 2.70 18.36
N GLN A 217 -10.77 1.75 18.44
CA GLN A 217 -10.49 0.33 18.29
C GLN A 217 -11.28 -0.22 17.11
N LEU A 218 -10.56 -0.67 16.09
CA LEU A 218 -11.11 -1.40 14.96
C LEU A 218 -10.84 -2.89 15.13
N GLY A 219 -11.87 -3.70 14.96
CA GLY A 219 -11.77 -5.16 14.95
C GLY A 219 -12.26 -5.71 13.62
N LYS A 220 -11.47 -6.59 13.00
CA LYS A 220 -11.82 -7.34 11.77
C LYS A 220 -12.39 -6.51 10.62
N LEU A 221 -11.93 -5.26 10.43
CA LEU A 221 -12.39 -4.43 9.31
C LEU A 221 -11.91 -5.04 7.98
N PRO A 222 -12.80 -5.48 7.07
CA PRO A 222 -12.36 -6.05 5.81
C PRO A 222 -11.75 -4.96 4.92
N VAL A 223 -10.57 -5.20 4.34
CA VAL A 223 -9.92 -4.24 3.43
C VAL A 223 -10.69 -4.04 2.14
N SER A 224 -11.60 -4.95 1.79
CA SER A 224 -12.48 -4.82 0.64
C SER A 224 -13.40 -3.60 0.72
N ILE A 225 -13.60 -3.00 1.91
CA ILE A 225 -14.41 -1.79 2.09
C ILE A 225 -13.87 -0.59 1.29
N ILE A 226 -12.55 -0.53 1.06
CA ILE A 226 -11.93 0.54 0.25
C ILE A 226 -11.82 0.19 -1.24
N LYS A 227 -12.12 -1.06 -1.62
CA LYS A 227 -12.02 -1.53 -3.02
C LYS A 227 -12.73 -0.60 -4.02
N PRO A 228 -13.97 -0.11 -3.78
CA PRO A 228 -14.67 0.74 -4.74
C PRO A 228 -13.94 2.05 -5.04
N TYR A 229 -13.31 2.65 -4.03
CA TYR A 229 -12.56 3.91 -4.15
C TYR A 229 -11.22 3.73 -4.86
N LEU A 230 -10.67 2.51 -4.85
CA LEU A 230 -9.44 2.19 -5.55
C LEU A 230 -9.66 1.77 -7.01
N LYS A 231 -10.90 1.49 -7.43
CA LYS A 231 -11.22 1.07 -8.81
C LYS A 231 -10.83 2.12 -9.85
N GLU A 232 -10.77 3.40 -9.50
CA GLU A 232 -10.36 4.47 -10.42
C GLU A 232 -8.87 4.40 -10.76
N TYR A 233 -8.05 3.90 -9.83
CA TYR A 233 -6.60 3.86 -9.94
C TYR A 233 -6.05 2.46 -10.26
N LEU A 234 -6.76 1.40 -9.84
CA LEU A 234 -6.29 0.03 -9.91
C LEU A 234 -7.28 -0.89 -10.66
N ASN A 235 -6.74 -1.66 -11.60
CA ASN A 235 -7.38 -2.79 -12.25
C ASN A 235 -7.16 -4.07 -11.42
N MET A 236 -7.94 -4.24 -10.35
CA MET A 236 -7.84 -5.37 -9.41
C MET A 236 -9.05 -6.30 -9.46
N ASP A 237 -8.82 -7.60 -9.28
CA ASP A 237 -9.88 -8.61 -9.11
C ASP A 237 -10.17 -8.84 -7.62
N LYS A 238 -9.15 -9.17 -6.81
CA LYS A 238 -9.27 -9.40 -5.37
C LYS A 238 -8.53 -8.34 -4.55
N LEU A 239 -9.19 -7.90 -3.48
CA LEU A 239 -8.62 -7.11 -2.39
C LEU A 239 -9.24 -7.63 -1.09
N GLU A 240 -8.56 -8.58 -0.47
CA GLU A 240 -9.04 -9.34 0.68
C GLU A 240 -8.10 -9.19 1.88
N GLY A 241 -8.60 -9.53 3.06
CA GLY A 241 -7.90 -9.41 4.34
C GLY A 241 -8.68 -8.57 5.35
N THR A 242 -8.21 -8.59 6.59
CA THR A 242 -8.84 -7.85 7.69
C THR A 242 -7.82 -7.00 8.43
N VAL A 243 -8.25 -5.82 8.87
CA VAL A 243 -7.44 -4.89 9.67
C VAL A 243 -8.02 -4.80 11.08
N ASN A 244 -7.14 -4.88 12.06
CA ASN A 244 -7.40 -4.52 13.44
C ASN A 244 -6.55 -3.31 13.80
N SER A 245 -7.05 -2.42 14.66
CA SER A 245 -6.27 -1.30 15.15
C SER A 245 -6.68 -0.87 16.54
N ASN A 246 -5.73 -0.29 17.28
CA ASN A 246 -5.97 0.40 18.53
C ASN A 246 -5.18 1.71 18.47
N LEU A 247 -5.86 2.81 18.17
CA LEU A 247 -5.28 4.11 17.89
C LEU A 247 -5.70 5.12 18.96
N SER A 248 -4.78 5.98 19.39
CA SER A 248 -5.06 7.19 20.17
C SER A 248 -4.78 8.41 19.32
N ILE A 249 -5.79 9.26 19.17
CA ILE A 249 -5.77 10.49 18.40
C ILE A 249 -5.91 11.64 19.38
N ARG A 250 -4.91 12.53 19.43
CA ARG A 250 -4.92 13.71 20.29
C ARG A 250 -4.79 14.97 19.47
N GLY A 251 -5.62 15.96 19.75
CA GLY A 251 -5.60 17.23 19.03
C GLY A 251 -6.47 18.30 19.69
N ASN A 252 -6.76 19.36 18.95
CA ASN A 252 -7.61 20.46 19.38
C ASN A 252 -8.72 20.70 18.34
N SER A 253 -9.99 20.76 18.75
CA SER A 253 -11.10 20.93 17.80
C SER A 253 -11.14 22.31 17.14
N ASN A 254 -10.44 23.30 17.69
CA ASN A 254 -10.26 24.62 17.05
C ASN A 254 -9.19 24.58 15.93
N HIS A 255 -8.34 23.55 15.92
CA HIS A 255 -7.29 23.30 14.94
C HIS A 255 -7.44 21.89 14.36
N VAL A 256 -8.47 21.68 13.53
CA VAL A 256 -8.92 20.34 13.08
C VAL A 256 -7.86 19.50 12.36
N MET A 257 -6.83 20.14 11.78
CA MET A 257 -5.71 19.45 11.13
C MET A 257 -4.50 19.21 12.06
N GLU A 258 -4.50 19.82 13.24
CA GLU A 258 -3.42 19.71 14.23
C GLU A 258 -3.74 18.58 15.23
N PHE A 259 -3.45 17.36 14.80
CA PHE A 259 -3.62 16.17 15.62
C PHE A 259 -2.47 15.19 15.43
N THR A 260 -2.26 14.37 16.45
CA THR A 260 -1.28 13.29 16.46
C THR A 260 -1.99 11.95 16.56
N ILE A 261 -1.50 10.95 15.82
CA ILE A 261 -1.95 9.56 15.91
C ILE A 261 -0.82 8.70 16.47
N SER A 262 -1.15 7.82 17.42
CA SER A 262 -0.27 6.79 17.96
C SER A 262 -1.04 5.49 18.18
N GLY A 263 -0.35 4.35 18.35
CA GLY A 263 -1.00 3.08 18.66
C GLY A 263 -0.52 1.93 17.78
N THR A 264 -1.39 0.95 17.53
CA THR A 264 -1.07 -0.24 16.73
C THR A 264 -2.08 -0.48 15.62
N ALA A 265 -1.59 -1.06 14.53
CA ALA A 265 -2.41 -1.57 13.43
C ALA A 265 -1.88 -2.93 12.99
N GLU A 266 -2.78 -3.86 12.70
CA GLU A 266 -2.47 -5.22 12.29
C GLU A 266 -3.33 -5.59 11.09
N ALA A 267 -2.74 -6.22 10.10
CA ALA A 267 -3.44 -6.77 8.94
C ALA A 267 -3.24 -8.29 8.89
N GLN A 268 -4.30 -9.02 8.57
CA GLN A 268 -4.28 -10.47 8.49
C GLN A 268 -4.85 -10.94 7.15
N ASN A 269 -4.23 -11.97 6.58
CA ASN A 269 -4.62 -12.63 5.34
C ASN A 269 -4.88 -11.63 4.18
N PHE A 270 -4.00 -10.64 4.04
CA PHE A 270 -4.07 -9.70 2.93
C PHE A 270 -3.78 -10.42 1.62
N ASN A 271 -4.59 -10.17 0.59
CA ASN A 271 -4.42 -10.77 -0.73
C ASN A 271 -4.87 -9.79 -1.82
N LEU A 272 -3.98 -9.54 -2.77
CA LEU A 272 -4.21 -8.64 -3.90
C LEU A 272 -3.89 -9.36 -5.21
N THR A 273 -4.86 -9.35 -6.13
CA THR A 273 -4.70 -9.83 -7.51
C THR A 273 -5.07 -8.72 -8.49
N ASN A 274 -4.42 -8.71 -9.65
CA ASN A 274 -4.84 -7.84 -10.75
C ASN A 274 -6.15 -8.36 -11.38
N HIS A 275 -6.71 -7.59 -12.32
CA HIS A 275 -7.94 -7.92 -13.04
C HIS A 275 -7.88 -9.22 -13.87
N LEU A 276 -6.69 -9.75 -14.14
CA LEU A 276 -6.47 -11.03 -14.83
C LEU A 276 -6.50 -12.23 -13.85
N GLY A 277 -6.68 -11.97 -12.55
CA GLY A 277 -6.61 -12.98 -11.49
C GLY A 277 -5.17 -13.36 -11.12
N GLU A 278 -4.17 -12.65 -11.64
CA GLU A 278 -2.77 -12.94 -11.34
C GLU A 278 -2.38 -12.38 -9.97
N PRO A 279 -1.62 -13.15 -9.17
CA PRO A 279 -1.23 -12.72 -7.84
C PRO A 279 -0.23 -11.55 -7.93
N ILE A 280 -0.38 -10.58 -7.02
CA ILE A 280 0.57 -9.46 -6.86
C ILE A 280 1.29 -9.64 -5.53
N VAL A 281 0.52 -9.59 -4.44
CA VAL A 281 1.03 -9.73 -3.08
C VAL A 281 0.00 -10.43 -2.20
N ALA A 282 0.49 -11.35 -1.37
CA ALA A 282 -0.27 -11.88 -0.25
C ALA A 282 0.55 -11.74 1.04
N ILE A 283 -0.08 -11.41 2.15
CA ILE A 283 0.57 -11.24 3.45
C ILE A 283 -0.27 -11.98 4.49
N ARG A 284 0.31 -12.99 5.14
CA ARG A 284 -0.39 -13.71 6.21
C ARG A 284 -0.67 -12.79 7.39
N GLU A 285 0.33 -12.01 7.79
CA GLU A 285 0.26 -11.14 8.95
C GLU A 285 1.20 -9.95 8.77
N ALA A 286 0.72 -8.75 9.04
CA ALA A 286 1.52 -7.54 9.15
C ALA A 286 1.11 -6.76 10.38
N SER A 287 2.07 -6.10 11.03
CA SER A 287 1.82 -5.29 12.22
C SER A 287 2.70 -4.06 12.22
N VAL A 288 2.14 -2.95 12.69
CA VAL A 288 2.82 -1.67 12.80
C VAL A 288 2.53 -1.08 14.17
N LYS A 289 3.57 -0.60 14.85
CA LYS A 289 3.42 0.22 16.05
C LYS A 289 3.82 1.66 15.72
N ILE A 290 2.80 2.51 15.74
CA ILE A 290 2.88 3.93 15.43
C ILE A 290 3.29 4.66 16.69
N ASN A 291 4.46 5.29 16.65
CA ASN A 291 4.92 6.18 17.72
C ASN A 291 4.22 7.53 17.61
N LYS A 292 4.26 8.13 16.42
CA LYS A 292 3.64 9.41 16.12
C LYS A 292 3.44 9.57 14.62
N ILE A 293 2.21 9.89 14.21
CA ILE A 293 1.91 10.50 12.91
C ILE A 293 1.43 11.92 13.18
N HIS A 294 2.00 12.89 12.49
CA HIS A 294 1.61 14.31 12.55
C HIS A 294 1.63 14.88 11.13
N LEU A 295 0.43 15.04 10.54
CA LEU A 295 0.26 15.45 9.15
C LEU A 295 0.80 16.85 8.84
N PRO A 296 0.59 17.89 9.69
CA PRO A 296 1.08 19.24 9.38
C PRO A 296 2.60 19.32 9.18
N THR A 297 3.37 18.50 9.90
CA THR A 297 4.83 18.42 9.77
C THR A 297 5.28 17.22 8.93
N SER A 298 4.37 16.53 8.24
CA SER A 298 4.64 15.32 7.44
C SER A 298 5.54 14.31 8.18
N THR A 299 5.29 14.12 9.48
CA THR A 299 6.13 13.31 10.36
C THR A 299 5.48 11.97 10.65
N TYR A 300 6.19 10.88 10.38
CA TYR A 300 5.72 9.50 10.51
C TYR A 300 6.79 8.67 11.21
N LEU A 301 6.59 8.41 12.50
CA LEU A 301 7.52 7.70 13.36
C LEU A 301 6.89 6.37 13.79
N PHE A 302 7.65 5.28 13.61
CA PHE A 302 7.20 3.92 13.91
C PHE A 302 8.22 3.21 14.81
N ASP A 303 7.75 2.59 15.88
CA ASP A 303 8.58 1.74 16.74
C ASP A 303 8.93 0.43 16.01
N TYR A 304 7.99 -0.13 15.25
CA TYR A 304 8.27 -1.25 14.37
C TYR A 304 7.30 -1.34 13.18
N VAL A 305 7.77 -1.98 12.12
CA VAL A 305 6.99 -2.46 10.98
C VAL A 305 7.39 -3.91 10.72
N ASN A 306 6.47 -4.84 10.97
CA ASN A 306 6.72 -6.27 10.81
C ASN A 306 5.76 -6.89 9.81
N ALA A 307 6.24 -7.85 9.03
CA ALA A 307 5.39 -8.71 8.20
C ALA A 307 5.89 -10.15 8.22
N GLN A 308 4.97 -11.10 8.11
CA GLN A 308 5.28 -12.52 8.05
C GLN A 308 4.52 -13.21 6.93
N GLY A 309 5.20 -14.15 6.27
CA GLY A 309 4.58 -14.93 5.20
C GLY A 309 4.17 -14.05 4.02
N VAL A 310 4.97 -13.04 3.68
CA VAL A 310 4.75 -12.22 2.49
C VAL A 310 5.04 -13.09 1.27
N LYS A 311 4.15 -13.12 0.29
CA LYS A 311 4.35 -13.74 -1.01
C LYS A 311 4.25 -12.67 -2.07
N LEU A 312 5.38 -12.37 -2.71
CA LEU A 312 5.44 -11.44 -3.84
C LEU A 312 5.54 -12.22 -5.14
N ASN A 313 4.73 -11.86 -6.13
CA ASN A 313 4.77 -12.50 -7.45
C ASN A 313 5.02 -11.42 -8.50
N TYR A 314 6.04 -11.64 -9.32
CA TYR A 314 6.30 -10.81 -10.49
C TYR A 314 6.27 -11.69 -11.73
N ILE A 315 5.33 -11.41 -12.62
CA ILE A 315 5.07 -12.20 -13.82
C ILE A 315 5.26 -11.29 -15.02
N MET A 316 6.34 -11.52 -15.76
CA MET A 316 6.66 -10.78 -16.97
C MET A 316 6.01 -11.44 -18.19
N HIS A 317 5.33 -10.63 -18.99
CA HIS A 317 4.74 -11.01 -20.28
C HIS A 317 5.43 -10.23 -21.42
N PRO A 318 5.28 -10.65 -22.68
CA PRO A 318 5.94 -9.98 -23.81
C PRO A 318 5.64 -8.48 -23.96
N GLN A 319 4.50 -7.99 -23.45
CA GLN A 319 4.04 -6.61 -23.62
C GLN A 319 3.75 -5.87 -22.30
N THR A 320 3.77 -6.56 -21.16
CA THR A 320 3.41 -6.00 -19.85
C THR A 320 3.90 -6.91 -18.73
N ASP A 321 3.59 -6.58 -17.48
CA ASP A 321 3.75 -7.46 -16.33
C ASP A 321 2.52 -7.37 -15.42
N ASN A 322 2.37 -8.33 -14.51
CA ASN A 322 1.21 -8.39 -13.61
C ASN A 322 1.04 -7.13 -12.74
N VAL A 323 2.13 -6.46 -12.34
CA VAL A 323 2.11 -5.24 -11.53
C VAL A 323 1.73 -4.02 -12.38
N SER A 324 2.30 -3.88 -13.57
CA SER A 324 1.91 -2.83 -14.52
C SER A 324 0.45 -2.97 -14.93
N ALA A 325 -0.04 -4.21 -15.11
CA ALA A 325 -1.46 -4.51 -15.41
C ALA A 325 -2.42 -4.26 -14.24
N LEU A 326 -1.91 -4.10 -13.01
CA LEU A 326 -2.71 -3.67 -11.85
C LEU A 326 -2.98 -2.16 -11.89
N LEU A 327 -2.08 -1.35 -12.43
CA LEU A 327 -2.24 0.09 -12.49
C LEU A 327 -3.13 0.48 -13.68
N LYS A 328 -4.02 1.46 -13.48
CA LYS A 328 -4.68 2.11 -14.61
C LYS A 328 -3.74 3.15 -15.21
N PRO A 329 -3.65 3.26 -16.55
CA PRO A 329 -2.92 4.35 -17.18
C PRO A 329 -3.48 5.69 -16.68
N GLU A 330 -2.64 6.57 -16.16
CA GLU A 330 -3.04 7.97 -15.95
C GLU A 330 -3.31 8.58 -17.33
N ASP A 331 -4.48 9.20 -17.50
CA ASP A 331 -4.74 10.04 -18.66
C ASP A 331 -3.69 11.16 -18.67
N ALA A 332 -2.85 11.19 -19.70
CA ALA A 332 -1.77 12.15 -19.90
C ALA A 332 -2.25 13.63 -20.06
N GLY A 333 -3.52 13.92 -19.76
CA GLY A 333 -4.15 15.24 -19.78
C GLY A 333 -4.47 15.82 -18.41
N ALA A 334 -4.17 15.13 -17.30
CA ALA A 334 -4.26 15.74 -15.97
C ALA A 334 -3.11 16.74 -15.78
N SER A 335 -3.40 18.01 -16.04
CA SER A 335 -2.51 19.15 -15.88
C SER A 335 -1.67 19.05 -14.61
N GLN A 336 -0.35 19.09 -14.79
CA GLN A 336 0.61 19.46 -13.75
C GLN A 336 0.20 20.84 -13.22
N THR A 337 -0.60 20.83 -12.16
CA THR A 337 -0.84 22.03 -11.37
C THR A 337 0.40 22.23 -10.54
N ASP A 338 0.97 23.43 -10.61
CA ASP A 338 2.22 23.84 -9.97
C ASP A 338 2.44 23.15 -8.61
N SER A 339 3.50 22.34 -8.54
CA SER A 339 3.98 21.77 -7.29
C SER A 339 4.43 22.90 -6.37
N ALA A 340 3.51 23.40 -5.54
CA ALA A 340 3.86 24.10 -4.32
C ALA A 340 4.89 23.22 -3.57
N ALA A 341 5.97 23.84 -3.09
CA ALA A 341 7.06 23.13 -2.42
C ALA A 341 6.50 22.22 -1.31
N SER A 342 6.47 20.91 -1.58
CA SER A 342 5.94 19.92 -0.63
C SER A 342 6.85 19.87 0.59
N VAL A 343 6.29 20.01 1.79
CA VAL A 343 7.02 19.77 3.05
C VAL A 343 7.69 18.40 2.96
N PRO A 344 9.02 18.28 3.14
CA PRO A 344 9.72 17.03 2.97
C PRO A 344 9.20 15.99 3.97
N MET A 345 8.80 14.83 3.46
CA MET A 345 8.27 13.74 4.28
C MET A 345 9.36 13.19 5.21
N ASN A 346 9.07 13.13 6.51
CA ASN A 346 10.00 12.61 7.52
C ASN A 346 9.47 11.27 8.05
N VAL A 347 9.98 10.17 7.48
CA VAL A 347 9.65 8.81 7.90
C VAL A 347 10.82 8.19 8.64
N LYS A 348 10.56 7.67 9.85
CA LYS A 348 11.52 6.88 10.61
C LYS A 348 10.89 5.60 11.16
N ILE A 349 11.63 4.50 11.09
CA ILE A 349 11.20 3.18 11.58
C ILE A 349 12.34 2.59 12.40
N GLU A 350 12.11 2.38 13.70
CA GLU A 350 13.17 1.87 14.59
C GLU A 350 13.54 0.42 14.27
N LYS A 351 12.56 -0.43 13.97
CA LYS A 351 12.78 -1.83 13.57
C LYS A 351 11.88 -2.24 12.41
N MET A 352 12.47 -2.83 11.37
CA MET A 352 11.73 -3.43 10.26
C MET A 352 12.11 -4.89 10.12
N HIS A 353 11.13 -5.79 10.10
CA HIS A 353 11.36 -7.22 9.90
C HIS A 353 10.30 -7.85 9.01
N ILE A 354 10.72 -8.42 7.89
CA ILE A 354 9.86 -9.20 6.99
C ILE A 354 10.38 -10.64 7.01
N ALA A 355 9.65 -11.55 7.63
CA ALA A 355 10.12 -12.90 7.92
C ALA A 355 9.34 -13.97 7.15
N ASN A 356 9.97 -15.13 6.92
CA ASN A 356 9.35 -16.31 6.33
C ASN A 356 8.62 -16.02 5.01
N SER A 357 9.20 -15.15 4.19
CA SER A 357 8.58 -14.66 2.96
C SER A 357 9.02 -15.45 1.73
N GLN A 358 8.29 -15.28 0.64
CA GLN A 358 8.51 -15.92 -0.66
C GLN A 358 8.45 -14.85 -1.75
N ILE A 359 9.33 -14.97 -2.73
CA ILE A 359 9.31 -14.16 -3.95
C ILE A 359 9.32 -15.14 -5.11
N GLU A 360 8.34 -15.04 -6.01
CA GLU A 360 8.31 -15.81 -7.25
C GLU A 360 8.46 -14.86 -8.43
N TYR A 361 9.53 -15.06 -9.18
CA TYR A 361 9.74 -14.39 -10.46
C TYR A 361 9.43 -15.35 -11.59
N THR A 362 8.51 -14.98 -12.47
CA THR A 362 8.14 -15.75 -13.65
C THR A 362 8.35 -14.90 -14.90
N ASP A 363 9.14 -15.40 -15.84
CA ASP A 363 9.36 -14.77 -17.14
C ASP A 363 8.75 -15.63 -18.24
N ARG A 364 7.68 -15.10 -18.86
CA ARG A 364 6.98 -15.69 -20.00
C ARG A 364 7.37 -15.06 -21.34
N THR A 365 8.43 -14.26 -21.38
CA THR A 365 8.92 -13.61 -22.61
C THR A 365 9.82 -14.51 -23.45
N LEU A 366 10.39 -15.55 -22.85
CA LEU A 366 11.21 -16.54 -23.52
C LEU A 366 10.39 -17.39 -24.50
N LYS A 367 10.94 -17.64 -25.69
CA LYS A 367 10.28 -18.39 -26.76
C LYS A 367 10.29 -19.89 -26.48
N ALA A 368 11.38 -20.39 -25.90
CA ALA A 368 11.61 -21.81 -25.70
C ALA A 368 10.79 -22.40 -24.55
N SER A 369 10.75 -21.72 -23.41
CA SER A 369 10.05 -22.18 -22.19
C SER A 369 9.94 -21.05 -21.16
N THR A 370 8.95 -21.13 -20.27
CA THR A 370 8.82 -20.19 -19.14
C THR A 370 9.94 -20.41 -18.12
N PHE A 371 10.53 -19.31 -17.66
CA PHE A 371 11.46 -19.32 -16.53
C PHE A 371 10.72 -18.98 -15.24
N THR A 372 10.85 -19.81 -14.21
CA THR A 372 10.31 -19.52 -12.87
C THR A 372 11.40 -19.71 -11.83
N LEU A 373 11.58 -18.68 -11.00
CA LEU A 373 12.53 -18.68 -9.88
C LEU A 373 11.76 -18.47 -8.56
N PRO A 374 11.44 -19.56 -7.84
CA PRO A 374 10.86 -19.47 -6.52
C PRO A 374 11.98 -19.25 -5.49
N VAL A 375 11.94 -18.10 -4.84
CA VAL A 375 12.81 -17.71 -3.73
C VAL A 375 12.02 -17.87 -2.44
N SER A 376 12.57 -18.58 -1.47
CA SER A 376 11.86 -18.94 -0.23
C SER A 376 12.68 -18.58 1.01
N GLY A 377 12.01 -18.54 2.17
CA GLY A 377 12.66 -18.19 3.42
C GLY A 377 13.30 -16.80 3.39
N VAL A 378 12.68 -15.88 2.64
CA VAL A 378 13.14 -14.49 2.55
C VAL A 378 12.94 -13.85 3.91
N ASP A 379 14.06 -13.43 4.51
CA ASP A 379 14.13 -12.72 5.77
C ASP A 379 14.83 -11.38 5.50
N PHE A 380 14.14 -10.27 5.73
CA PHE A 380 14.64 -8.91 5.52
C PHE A 380 14.58 -8.14 6.82
N GLN A 381 15.68 -7.46 7.18
CA GLN A 381 15.81 -6.74 8.44
C GLN A 381 16.43 -5.35 8.22
N SER A 382 15.91 -4.37 8.96
CA SER A 382 16.49 -3.03 9.12
C SER A 382 16.32 -2.53 10.55
N GLU A 383 17.25 -1.67 10.96
CA GLU A 383 17.16 -0.90 12.20
C GLU A 383 17.39 0.58 11.89
N HIS A 384 16.70 1.45 12.63
CA HIS A 384 16.81 2.92 12.54
C HIS A 384 16.66 3.46 11.12
N PHE A 385 15.72 2.91 10.34
CA PHE A 385 15.44 3.41 9.01
C PHE A 385 14.99 4.88 9.08
N ASN A 386 15.52 5.71 8.18
CA ASN A 386 15.22 7.10 8.00
C ASN A 386 15.18 7.41 6.50
N LEU A 387 14.02 7.78 5.97
CA LEU A 387 13.82 8.04 4.54
C LEU A 387 14.84 9.02 3.93
N ASN A 388 15.22 10.04 4.69
CA ASN A 388 16.15 11.09 4.24
C ASN A 388 17.60 10.85 4.70
N GLY A 389 17.88 9.72 5.33
CA GLY A 389 19.17 9.36 5.89
C GLY A 389 19.88 8.22 5.16
N THR A 390 21.08 7.89 5.63
CA THR A 390 21.75 6.64 5.26
C THR A 390 21.19 5.50 6.08
N ASN A 391 20.75 4.45 5.40
CA ASN A 391 20.11 3.28 5.96
C ASN A 391 20.96 2.04 5.71
N ALA A 392 20.69 0.98 6.45
CA ALA A 392 21.27 -0.33 6.22
C ALA A 392 20.18 -1.41 6.25
N PHE A 393 20.25 -2.31 5.28
CA PHE A 393 19.34 -3.45 5.16
C PHE A 393 20.13 -4.73 4.99
N LYS A 394 19.64 -5.80 5.61
CA LYS A 394 20.15 -7.16 5.42
C LYS A 394 19.00 -8.04 4.97
N ALA A 395 19.27 -8.88 3.98
CA ALA A 395 18.33 -9.89 3.55
C ALA A 395 19.01 -11.23 3.38
N LYS A 396 18.29 -12.31 3.70
CA LYS A 396 18.70 -13.69 3.43
C LYS A 396 17.57 -14.42 2.73
N ALA A 397 17.91 -15.34 1.86
CA ALA A 397 16.93 -16.16 1.17
C ALA A 397 17.51 -17.51 0.74
N SER A 398 16.64 -18.46 0.47
CA SER A 398 16.96 -19.77 -0.09
C SER A 398 16.45 -19.87 -1.51
N LEU A 399 17.30 -20.39 -2.39
CA LEU A 399 16.98 -20.75 -3.76
C LEU A 399 16.73 -22.26 -3.85
N PRO A 400 16.09 -22.76 -4.93
CA PRO A 400 15.90 -24.18 -5.12
C PRO A 400 17.23 -24.95 -5.15
N GLN A 401 17.16 -26.25 -4.87
CA GLN A 401 18.32 -27.16 -4.93
C GLN A 401 19.46 -26.77 -3.97
N GLY A 402 19.14 -26.10 -2.85
CA GLY A 402 20.07 -25.80 -1.77
C GLY A 402 20.92 -24.53 -1.97
N GLY A 403 20.56 -23.68 -2.94
CA GLY A 403 21.20 -22.38 -3.10
C GLY A 403 20.81 -21.40 -2.00
N ARG A 404 21.70 -20.46 -1.67
CA ARG A 404 21.47 -19.43 -0.64
C ARG A 404 21.89 -18.06 -1.15
N VAL A 405 21.19 -17.03 -0.69
CA VAL A 405 21.50 -15.63 -0.98
C VAL A 405 21.61 -14.86 0.31
N GLU A 406 22.68 -14.08 0.44
CA GLU A 406 22.79 -13.02 1.43
C GLU A 406 22.99 -11.69 0.71
N PHE A 407 22.20 -10.70 1.08
CA PHE A 407 22.22 -9.36 0.50
C PHE A 407 22.38 -8.35 1.64
N ASN A 408 23.32 -7.43 1.47
CA ASN A 408 23.49 -6.30 2.36
C ASN A 408 23.53 -5.04 1.52
N TRP A 409 22.78 -4.04 1.96
CA TRP A 409 22.75 -2.74 1.33
C TRP A 409 22.94 -1.67 2.38
N LYS A 410 23.68 -0.63 2.02
CA LYS A 410 23.81 0.59 2.80
C LYS A 410 23.82 1.80 1.87
N GLY A 411 22.97 2.77 2.15
CA GLY A 411 22.84 3.94 1.28
C GLY A 411 21.65 4.81 1.65
N ASN A 412 21.41 5.84 0.87
CA ASN A 412 20.22 6.68 0.97
C ASN A 412 19.31 6.39 -0.21
N MET A 413 18.03 6.10 0.03
CA MET A 413 17.08 5.79 -1.05
C MET A 413 16.76 7.02 -1.92
N ASN A 414 16.92 8.22 -1.36
CA ASN A 414 16.73 9.49 -2.05
C ASN A 414 18.02 10.02 -2.72
N ASP A 415 19.19 9.41 -2.44
CA ASP A 415 20.46 9.73 -3.08
C ASP A 415 21.18 8.46 -3.55
N LEU A 416 20.90 8.06 -4.79
CA LEU A 416 21.51 6.88 -5.42
C LEU A 416 22.99 7.07 -5.80
N LYS A 417 23.56 8.27 -5.60
CA LYS A 417 24.96 8.56 -5.95
C LYS A 417 25.96 7.91 -4.99
N ASN A 418 25.50 7.52 -3.80
CA ASN A 418 26.34 6.98 -2.73
C ASN A 418 25.70 5.71 -2.16
N GLN A 419 26.20 4.55 -2.55
CA GLN A 419 25.60 3.25 -2.25
C GLN A 419 26.67 2.18 -2.03
N GLU A 420 26.44 1.30 -1.07
CA GLU A 420 27.20 0.08 -0.85
C GLU A 420 26.26 -1.11 -1.01
N ILE A 421 26.58 -2.00 -1.94
CA ILE A 421 25.75 -3.18 -2.25
C ILE A 421 26.64 -4.41 -2.24
N MET A 422 26.35 -5.35 -1.36
CA MET A 422 27.01 -6.65 -1.31
C MET A 422 25.98 -7.75 -1.47
N ALA A 423 26.19 -8.64 -2.44
CA ALA A 423 25.40 -9.85 -2.57
C ALA A 423 26.32 -11.07 -2.67
N ASN A 424 25.95 -12.13 -1.96
CA ASN A 424 26.66 -13.39 -1.91
C ASN A 424 25.65 -14.51 -2.22
N PHE A 425 25.84 -15.13 -3.37
CA PHE A 425 25.07 -16.27 -3.84
C PHE A 425 25.95 -17.51 -3.69
N GLN A 426 25.44 -18.50 -2.99
CA GLN A 426 26.16 -19.73 -2.72
C GLN A 426 25.37 -20.92 -3.25
N ASN A 427 26.09 -21.85 -3.88
CA ASN A 427 25.58 -23.13 -4.35
C ASN A 427 24.32 -22.98 -5.23
N VAL A 428 24.29 -21.97 -6.10
CA VAL A 428 23.17 -21.75 -7.02
C VAL A 428 23.22 -22.80 -8.12
N SER A 429 22.17 -23.62 -8.24
CA SER A 429 22.09 -24.59 -9.33
C SER A 429 21.97 -23.88 -10.67
N LEU A 430 22.91 -24.15 -11.58
CA LEU A 430 22.91 -23.56 -12.91
C LEU A 430 21.76 -24.09 -13.79
N ALA A 431 21.24 -25.27 -13.47
CA ALA A 431 20.10 -25.85 -14.17
C ALA A 431 18.83 -24.97 -14.07
N LEU A 432 18.72 -24.13 -13.03
CA LEU A 432 17.63 -23.16 -12.90
C LEU A 432 17.58 -22.18 -14.07
N PHE A 433 18.73 -21.85 -14.66
CA PHE A 433 18.84 -20.92 -15.78
C PHE A 433 18.82 -21.60 -17.15
N SER A 434 18.52 -22.91 -17.21
CA SER A 434 18.41 -23.64 -18.48
C SER A 434 17.43 -22.98 -19.46
N PRO A 435 16.24 -22.47 -19.06
CA PRO A 435 15.33 -21.78 -19.98
C PRO A 435 15.99 -20.64 -20.76
N TYR A 436 16.78 -19.79 -20.09
CA TYR A 436 17.53 -18.72 -20.76
C TYR A 436 18.65 -19.28 -21.64
N CYS A 437 19.40 -20.28 -21.17
CA CYS A 437 20.49 -20.86 -21.96
C CYS A 437 19.95 -21.51 -23.26
N LEU A 438 18.80 -22.18 -23.15
CA LEU A 438 18.10 -22.80 -24.26
C LEU A 438 17.63 -21.77 -25.28
N ASP A 439 16.96 -20.71 -24.83
CA ASP A 439 16.42 -19.64 -25.69
C ASP A 439 17.52 -18.92 -26.49
N TYR A 440 18.66 -18.64 -25.85
CA TYR A 440 19.75 -17.86 -26.46
C TYR A 440 20.77 -18.71 -27.23
N THR A 441 20.98 -19.98 -26.88
CA THR A 441 22.09 -20.81 -27.43
C THR A 441 21.69 -22.17 -27.97
N ALA A 442 20.44 -22.59 -27.77
CA ALA A 442 19.91 -23.92 -28.09
C ALA A 442 20.55 -25.06 -27.28
N TYR A 443 21.08 -24.78 -26.08
CA TYR A 443 21.59 -25.79 -25.17
C TYR A 443 20.89 -25.71 -23.82
N ASP A 444 20.55 -26.87 -23.26
CA ASP A 444 20.15 -26.97 -21.86
C ASP A 444 21.36 -27.02 -20.93
N ILE A 445 21.23 -26.43 -19.75
CA ILE A 445 22.15 -26.64 -18.65
C ILE A 445 21.67 -27.85 -17.86
N THR A 446 22.41 -28.95 -17.91
CA THR A 446 22.04 -30.22 -17.28
C THR A 446 22.57 -30.38 -15.86
N GLY A 447 23.48 -29.51 -15.42
CA GLY A 447 24.01 -29.53 -14.06
C GLY A 447 25.17 -28.57 -13.83
N GLY A 448 25.63 -28.55 -12.58
CA GLY A 448 26.68 -27.67 -12.08
C GLY A 448 26.11 -26.55 -11.20
N ASN A 449 26.98 -26.00 -10.36
CA ASN A 449 26.59 -24.99 -9.38
C ASN A 449 27.48 -23.75 -9.51
N MET A 450 26.98 -22.61 -9.05
CA MET A 450 27.66 -21.32 -9.08
C MET A 450 27.72 -20.72 -7.68
N ASN A 451 28.88 -20.18 -7.34
CA ASN A 451 29.02 -19.17 -6.30
C ASN A 451 29.26 -17.82 -6.98
N PHE A 452 28.57 -16.78 -6.52
CA PHE A 452 28.75 -15.44 -7.04
C PHE A 452 28.79 -14.43 -5.90
N VAL A 453 29.85 -13.63 -5.86
CA VAL A 453 30.01 -12.55 -4.90
C VAL A 453 30.18 -11.25 -5.67
N THR A 454 29.30 -10.29 -5.39
CA THR A 454 29.42 -8.93 -5.89
C THR A 454 29.52 -7.94 -4.74
N ARG A 455 30.49 -7.03 -4.85
CA ARG A 455 30.69 -5.90 -3.93
C ARG A 455 30.76 -4.63 -4.75
N ASN A 456 29.74 -3.79 -4.64
CA ASN A 456 29.60 -2.54 -5.38
C ASN A 456 29.70 -1.39 -4.40
N HIS A 457 30.66 -0.51 -4.63
CA HIS A 457 30.81 0.73 -3.90
C HIS A 457 30.64 1.88 -4.89
N ILE A 458 29.51 2.58 -4.79
CA ILE A 458 29.17 3.74 -5.60
C ILE A 458 29.42 4.98 -4.75
N LYS A 459 30.24 5.90 -5.26
CA LYS A 459 30.51 7.20 -4.62
C LYS A 459 30.45 8.30 -5.66
N ASN A 460 29.60 9.30 -5.45
CA ASN A 460 29.35 10.37 -6.42
C ASN A 460 29.14 9.81 -7.84
N ASN A 461 28.24 8.85 -8.00
CA ASN A 461 27.95 8.13 -9.26
C ASN A 461 29.10 7.33 -9.87
N ASN A 462 30.27 7.27 -9.24
CA ASN A 462 31.36 6.42 -9.69
C ASN A 462 31.24 5.05 -9.02
N ILE A 463 30.98 4.03 -9.83
CA ILE A 463 30.91 2.64 -9.38
C ILE A 463 32.30 2.01 -9.38
N ASN A 464 32.65 1.38 -8.27
CA ASN A 464 33.74 0.42 -8.16
C ASN A 464 33.14 -0.92 -7.72
N SER A 465 33.06 -1.86 -8.66
CA SER A 465 32.39 -3.14 -8.50
C SER A 465 33.39 -4.27 -8.65
N LEU A 466 33.42 -5.15 -7.67
CA LEU A 466 34.18 -6.40 -7.67
C LEU A 466 33.19 -7.55 -7.80
N ASN A 467 33.32 -8.31 -8.88
CA ASN A 467 32.44 -9.44 -9.17
C ASN A 467 33.31 -10.67 -9.33
N ASN A 468 33.12 -11.65 -8.46
CA ASN A 468 33.77 -12.96 -8.54
C ASN A 468 32.69 -14.01 -8.75
N MET A 469 32.83 -14.81 -9.80
CA MET A 469 31.94 -15.91 -10.12
C MET A 469 32.75 -17.19 -10.25
N ASP A 470 32.42 -18.17 -9.41
CA ASP A 470 32.98 -19.51 -9.45
C ASP A 470 31.91 -20.49 -9.92
N VAL A 471 32.15 -21.14 -11.05
CA VAL A 471 31.26 -22.16 -11.63
C VAL A 471 31.92 -23.53 -11.50
N TYR A 472 31.19 -24.49 -10.96
CA TYR A 472 31.68 -25.84 -10.68
C TYR A 472 30.91 -26.87 -11.51
N ASN A 473 31.65 -27.71 -12.24
CA ASN A 473 31.12 -28.89 -12.92
C ASN A 473 29.92 -28.60 -13.85
N MET A 474 29.87 -27.41 -14.48
CA MET A 474 28.79 -27.05 -15.41
C MET A 474 28.73 -28.02 -16.58
N THR A 475 27.56 -28.60 -16.85
CA THR A 475 27.34 -29.49 -17.98
C THR A 475 26.18 -28.99 -18.82
N VAL A 476 26.25 -29.28 -20.13
CA VAL A 476 25.21 -28.88 -21.08
C VAL A 476 24.79 -30.06 -21.95
N GLY A 477 23.51 -30.06 -22.32
CA GLY A 477 22.86 -31.07 -23.14
C GLY A 477 23.35 -31.11 -24.59
N LYS A 478 22.64 -31.84 -25.46
CA LYS A 478 22.88 -31.74 -26.91
C LYS A 478 22.30 -30.41 -27.41
N LYS A 479 22.86 -29.89 -28.50
CA LYS A 479 22.30 -28.72 -29.16
C LYS A 479 20.96 -29.11 -29.80
N HIS A 480 19.90 -28.35 -29.52
CA HIS A 480 18.63 -28.42 -30.21
C HIS A 480 18.80 -27.74 -31.58
N LYS A 481 18.87 -28.56 -32.64
CA LYS A 481 19.27 -28.07 -33.98
C LYS A 481 18.13 -27.35 -34.71
N GLU A 482 16.92 -27.64 -34.29
CA GLU A 482 15.65 -27.13 -34.79
C GLU A 482 15.33 -25.72 -34.27
N MET A 483 16.03 -25.24 -33.24
CA MET A 483 15.79 -23.93 -32.66
C MET A 483 16.57 -22.84 -33.39
N GLU A 484 15.87 -21.79 -33.79
CA GLU A 484 16.48 -20.51 -34.16
C GLU A 484 16.85 -19.74 -32.90
N VAL A 485 18.14 -19.45 -32.75
CA VAL A 485 18.69 -18.80 -31.56
C VAL A 485 19.60 -17.65 -31.92
N GLU A 486 19.66 -16.67 -31.03
CA GLU A 486 20.44 -15.44 -31.24
C GLU A 486 21.95 -15.73 -31.31
N TYR A 487 22.44 -16.69 -30.50
CA TYR A 487 23.86 -16.98 -30.39
C TYR A 487 24.19 -18.43 -30.74
N ASN A 488 24.74 -18.65 -31.94
CA ASN A 488 25.25 -19.97 -32.35
C ASN A 488 26.66 -20.22 -31.78
N VAL A 489 26.73 -20.67 -30.52
CA VAL A 489 28.00 -20.90 -29.81
C VAL A 489 28.33 -22.40 -29.64
N PRO A 490 29.59 -22.84 -29.80
CA PRO A 490 30.01 -24.21 -29.52
C PRO A 490 30.20 -24.41 -28.00
N LEU A 491 29.10 -24.34 -27.24
CA LEU A 491 29.11 -24.22 -25.78
C LEU A 491 29.90 -25.35 -25.09
N LYS A 492 29.79 -26.59 -25.57
CA LYS A 492 30.57 -27.73 -25.04
C LYS A 492 32.08 -27.53 -25.17
N LEU A 493 32.53 -27.06 -26.33
CA LEU A 493 33.95 -26.79 -26.56
C LEU A 493 34.41 -25.63 -25.68
N GLY A 494 33.61 -24.56 -25.59
CA GLY A 494 33.87 -23.44 -24.69
C GLY A 494 34.03 -23.86 -23.24
N LEU A 495 33.12 -24.69 -22.72
CA LEU A 495 33.20 -25.21 -21.35
C LEU A 495 34.41 -26.13 -21.15
N TYR A 496 34.74 -27.00 -22.12
CA TYR A 496 35.93 -27.85 -22.03
C TYR A 496 37.22 -27.04 -21.90
N ILE A 497 37.27 -25.90 -22.61
CA ILE A 497 38.43 -25.02 -22.65
C ILE A 497 38.54 -24.15 -21.40
N LEU A 498 37.41 -23.65 -20.87
CA LEU A 498 37.39 -22.74 -19.72
C LEU A 498 37.57 -23.46 -18.37
N LYS A 499 37.23 -24.75 -18.28
CA LYS A 499 37.36 -25.52 -17.04
C LYS A 499 38.83 -25.82 -16.73
N ASP A 500 39.19 -25.69 -15.47
CA ASP A 500 40.44 -26.23 -14.95
C ASP A 500 40.36 -27.75 -14.71
N LYS A 501 41.46 -28.33 -14.21
CA LYS A 501 41.58 -29.76 -13.88
C LYS A 501 40.57 -30.25 -12.83
N ASP A 502 40.04 -29.34 -12.00
CA ASP A 502 39.08 -29.65 -10.94
C ASP A 502 37.64 -29.36 -11.38
N GLY A 503 37.44 -29.04 -12.68
CA GLY A 503 36.13 -28.76 -13.26
C GLY A 503 35.58 -27.38 -12.91
N LYS A 504 36.42 -26.48 -12.38
CA LYS A 504 36.06 -25.13 -11.96
C LYS A 504 36.35 -24.11 -13.07
N ILE A 505 35.47 -23.12 -13.19
CA ILE A 505 35.67 -21.93 -14.02
C ILE A 505 35.57 -20.72 -13.08
N ASN A 506 36.60 -19.88 -13.05
CA ASN A 506 36.61 -18.65 -12.25
C ASN A 506 36.55 -17.44 -13.18
N PHE A 507 35.64 -16.51 -12.88
CA PHE A 507 35.57 -15.20 -13.49
C PHE A 507 35.73 -14.10 -12.44
N ASP A 508 36.84 -13.36 -12.54
CA ASP A 508 37.06 -12.11 -11.82
C ASP A 508 36.83 -10.93 -12.76
N ILE A 509 35.70 -10.23 -12.58
CA ILE A 509 35.27 -9.14 -13.46
C ILE A 509 35.19 -7.83 -12.67
N PRO A 510 36.31 -7.09 -12.54
CA PRO A 510 36.27 -5.75 -11.98
C PRO A 510 35.55 -4.81 -12.95
N VAL A 511 34.57 -4.06 -12.45
CA VAL A 511 33.87 -3.03 -13.22
C VAL A 511 34.05 -1.69 -12.53
N LYS A 512 34.64 -0.73 -13.25
CA LYS A 512 34.82 0.64 -12.80
C LYS A 512 34.28 1.62 -13.84
N GLY A 513 33.60 2.67 -13.41
CA GLY A 513 33.12 3.72 -14.31
C GLY A 513 32.19 4.71 -13.63
N ASN A 514 31.77 5.71 -14.39
CA ASN A 514 30.77 6.68 -13.97
C ASN A 514 29.40 6.26 -14.52
N LEU A 515 28.40 6.16 -13.65
CA LEU A 515 27.03 5.78 -13.97
C LEU A 515 26.28 6.85 -14.79
N ASP A 516 26.74 8.10 -14.76
CA ASP A 516 26.19 9.19 -15.58
C ASP A 516 26.70 9.17 -17.03
N ASN A 517 27.72 8.37 -17.32
CA ASN A 517 28.28 8.30 -18.67
C ASN A 517 27.39 7.41 -19.55
N PRO A 518 26.78 7.93 -20.63
CA PRO A 518 25.91 7.13 -21.52
C PRO A 518 26.64 5.99 -22.24
N GLU A 519 27.96 6.10 -22.43
CA GLU A 519 28.79 5.03 -22.99
C GLU A 519 29.07 3.91 -21.98
N PHE A 520 28.91 4.18 -20.68
CA PHE A 520 29.10 3.18 -19.64
C PHE A 520 27.91 2.21 -19.62
N SER A 521 28.17 0.95 -19.91
CA SER A 521 27.17 -0.11 -19.81
C SER A 521 27.73 -1.30 -19.05
N TYR A 522 27.22 -1.48 -17.83
CA TYR A 522 27.59 -2.59 -16.95
C TYR A 522 27.43 -3.95 -17.65
N LYS A 523 26.29 -4.17 -18.33
CA LYS A 523 26.01 -5.40 -19.10
C LYS A 523 27.01 -5.62 -20.24
N LYS A 524 27.32 -4.58 -21.03
CA LYS A 524 28.30 -4.69 -22.14
C LYS A 524 29.70 -5.04 -21.62
N ILE A 525 30.12 -4.46 -20.48
CA ILE A 525 31.43 -4.74 -19.88
C ILE A 525 31.53 -6.21 -19.45
N ILE A 526 30.51 -6.73 -18.74
CA ILE A 526 30.48 -8.14 -18.33
C ILE A 526 30.49 -9.07 -19.55
N PHE A 527 29.59 -8.84 -20.51
CA PHE A 527 29.49 -9.68 -21.70
C PHE A 527 30.78 -9.68 -22.53
N LYS A 528 31.35 -8.50 -22.79
CA LYS A 528 32.62 -8.36 -23.53
C LYS A 528 33.77 -9.06 -22.81
N THR A 529 33.80 -9.03 -21.48
CA THR A 529 34.82 -9.72 -20.68
C THR A 529 34.70 -11.23 -20.84
N ILE A 530 33.50 -11.79 -20.73
CA ILE A 530 33.24 -13.24 -20.92
C ILE A 530 33.58 -13.69 -22.35
N VAL A 531 33.13 -12.94 -23.36
CA VAL A 531 33.40 -13.26 -24.78
C VAL A 531 34.90 -13.16 -25.09
N ASN A 532 35.59 -12.11 -24.63
CA ASN A 532 37.03 -11.96 -24.86
C ASN A 532 37.85 -13.06 -24.19
N LEU A 533 37.42 -13.56 -23.03
CA LEU A 533 38.04 -14.73 -22.41
C LEU A 533 37.87 -15.95 -23.32
N MET A 534 36.64 -16.25 -23.76
CA MET A 534 36.35 -17.37 -24.68
C MET A 534 37.15 -17.30 -25.98
N VAL A 535 37.21 -16.13 -26.62
CA VAL A 535 37.96 -15.92 -27.87
C VAL A 535 39.45 -16.11 -27.64
N LYS A 536 40.05 -15.52 -26.60
CA LYS A 536 41.48 -15.66 -26.30
C LYS A 536 41.93 -17.11 -26.14
N VAL A 537 41.04 -18.00 -25.67
CA VAL A 537 41.38 -19.42 -25.57
C VAL A 537 41.12 -20.20 -26.87
N ALA A 538 40.14 -19.79 -27.68
CA ALA A 538 39.85 -20.40 -28.98
C ALA A 538 40.92 -20.11 -30.06
N VAL A 539 41.67 -19.01 -29.98
CA VAL A 539 42.73 -18.67 -30.96
C VAL A 539 44.09 -19.31 -30.65
N SER A 540 44.18 -20.26 -29.71
CA SER A 540 45.42 -21.02 -29.48
C SER A 540 45.32 -22.56 -29.63
N PRO A 541 44.76 -23.11 -30.72
CA PRO A 541 44.80 -24.57 -30.93
C PRO A 541 46.23 -25.11 -31.07
N VAL A 542 47.14 -24.30 -31.62
CA VAL A 542 48.50 -24.75 -32.01
C VAL A 542 49.46 -24.81 -30.82
N ARG A 543 49.32 -23.95 -29.80
CA ARG A 543 50.19 -24.00 -28.60
C ARG A 543 49.86 -25.16 -27.67
N PHE A 544 48.60 -25.59 -27.65
CA PHE A 544 48.14 -26.66 -26.78
C PHE A 544 48.57 -28.05 -27.27
N LEU A 545 48.55 -28.28 -28.59
CA LEU A 545 49.11 -29.49 -29.20
C LEU A 545 50.64 -29.54 -29.10
N ALA A 546 51.33 -28.40 -29.23
CA ALA A 546 52.79 -28.34 -29.11
C ALA A 546 53.29 -28.69 -27.68
N ASN A 547 52.58 -28.22 -26.64
CA ASN A 547 52.97 -28.47 -25.25
C ASN A 547 52.54 -29.84 -24.71
N SER A 548 51.42 -30.42 -25.17
CA SER A 548 51.03 -31.79 -24.79
C SER A 548 51.82 -32.89 -25.51
N LEU A 549 52.44 -32.56 -26.65
CA LEU A 549 53.34 -33.45 -27.40
C LEU A 549 54.84 -33.21 -27.10
N GLY A 550 55.19 -32.32 -26.15
CA GLY A 550 56.58 -32.06 -25.77
C GLY A 550 57.46 -31.48 -26.89
N MET A 551 56.89 -30.81 -27.89
CA MET A 551 57.64 -30.26 -29.01
C MET A 551 57.92 -28.77 -28.83
N SER A 552 59.16 -28.43 -28.44
CA SER A 552 59.63 -27.05 -28.43
C SER A 552 59.84 -26.50 -29.84
N LEU A 553 59.52 -25.22 -30.02
CA LEU A 553 59.57 -24.47 -31.30
C LEU A 553 60.99 -24.18 -31.82
N ILE A 554 62.01 -24.93 -31.38
CA ILE A 554 63.43 -24.68 -31.75
C ILE A 554 63.91 -25.59 -32.91
N ARG A 555 63.14 -26.59 -33.35
CA ARG A 555 63.63 -27.59 -34.31
C ARG A 555 63.21 -27.43 -35.78
N TRP A 556 62.40 -26.44 -36.13
CA TRP A 556 61.94 -26.26 -37.53
C TRP A 556 62.94 -25.54 -38.44
N ASN A 557 63.82 -24.67 -37.91
CA ASN A 557 64.83 -23.99 -38.74
C ASN A 557 66.07 -24.83 -39.10
N ARG A 558 66.21 -26.07 -38.62
CA ARG A 558 67.34 -26.96 -38.94
C ARG A 558 67.03 -28.12 -39.89
N CYS A 559 65.77 -28.45 -40.14
CA CYS A 559 65.43 -29.54 -41.07
C CYS A 559 65.27 -29.11 -42.54
N LEU A 560 65.13 -27.81 -42.83
CA LEU A 560 65.03 -27.29 -44.21
C LEU A 560 66.38 -26.84 -44.83
N LEU A 561 67.47 -26.85 -44.06
CA LEU A 561 68.81 -26.41 -44.52
C LEU A 561 69.83 -27.54 -44.69
N MET A 562 69.49 -28.81 -44.41
CA MET A 562 70.40 -29.96 -44.59
C MET A 562 70.07 -30.89 -45.75
N ARG A 563 69.08 -30.57 -46.60
CA ARG A 563 68.69 -31.42 -47.75
C ARG A 563 68.89 -30.79 -49.15
N CYS A 564 69.55 -29.65 -49.25
CA CYS A 564 69.90 -29.01 -50.54
C CYS A 564 71.42 -28.88 -50.79
N ARG A 565 72.24 -29.75 -50.20
CA ARG A 565 73.70 -29.77 -50.45
C ARG A 565 74.24 -31.18 -50.70
N GLN A 566 73.60 -31.89 -51.64
CA GLN A 566 74.18 -33.05 -52.32
C GLN A 566 73.26 -33.43 -53.48
N GLU A 567 73.36 -32.71 -54.60
CA GLU A 567 73.44 -33.30 -55.94
C GLU A 567 73.68 -32.20 -56.97
N SER A 568 74.57 -32.55 -57.88
CA SER A 568 75.38 -31.72 -58.75
C SER A 568 74.93 -31.96 -60.19
N THR A 569 75.30 -31.04 -61.09
CA THR A 569 75.53 -31.28 -62.53
C THR A 569 74.34 -31.69 -63.40
N HIS A 570 73.70 -30.73 -64.10
CA HIS A 570 73.86 -30.54 -65.55
C HIS A 570 72.92 -29.46 -66.12
N ASN A 571 73.53 -28.66 -67.02
CA ASN A 571 73.03 -27.83 -68.12
C ASN A 571 71.52 -27.50 -68.31
N ASN A 572 71.37 -26.19 -68.57
CA ASN A 572 70.59 -25.53 -69.62
C ASN A 572 69.07 -25.22 -69.44
N THR A 573 68.87 -23.90 -69.33
CA THR A 573 67.90 -23.02 -70.04
C THR A 573 66.47 -22.81 -69.52
N VAL A 574 66.21 -21.51 -69.31
CA VAL A 574 64.95 -20.75 -69.34
C VAL A 574 64.10 -20.72 -68.06
N SER A 575 64.31 -19.73 -67.19
CA SER A 575 63.52 -18.48 -67.16
C SER A 575 63.70 -17.72 -65.84
N SER A 576 64.23 -16.50 -65.97
CA SER A 576 64.00 -15.27 -65.18
C SER A 576 63.98 -15.28 -63.63
N THR A 577 65.12 -14.81 -63.10
CA THR A 577 65.26 -13.64 -62.18
C THR A 577 64.78 -13.73 -60.72
N ILE A 578 65.74 -14.24 -59.96
CA ILE A 578 66.15 -14.10 -58.55
C ILE A 578 66.27 -12.64 -58.01
N TRP A 579 65.84 -12.45 -56.74
CA TRP A 579 66.43 -11.60 -55.66
C TRP A 579 66.11 -10.07 -55.66
N VAL A 580 65.85 -9.33 -54.55
CA VAL A 580 66.47 -9.31 -53.21
C VAL A 580 65.78 -8.27 -52.28
N ILE A 581 65.63 -8.58 -50.97
CA ILE A 581 65.95 -7.78 -49.73
C ILE A 581 65.27 -6.40 -49.53
N CYS A 582 64.96 -5.87 -48.34
CA CYS A 582 64.77 -6.25 -46.93
C CYS A 582 64.27 -4.96 -46.21
N THR A 583 63.67 -5.11 -45.02
CA THR A 583 63.79 -4.22 -43.84
C THR A 583 63.49 -2.72 -43.96
N VAL A 584 62.42 -2.26 -43.30
CA VAL A 584 62.35 -1.01 -42.48
C VAL A 584 61.20 -1.22 -41.46
N ARG A 585 61.47 -1.56 -40.18
CA ARG A 585 61.62 -0.67 -39.00
C ARG A 585 60.28 -0.41 -38.26
N SER A 586 60.18 -0.90 -37.02
CA SER A 586 59.37 -0.35 -35.91
C SER A 586 59.85 1.09 -35.60
N PRO A 587 59.04 2.08 -35.12
CA PRO A 587 58.08 1.93 -34.00
C PRO A 587 56.76 2.73 -34.06
N ILE A 588 55.76 2.28 -33.29
CA ILE A 588 54.95 2.99 -32.27
C ILE A 588 53.92 1.99 -31.73
#